data_AF-A0A1D6J1Q9-F1
#
_entry.id   AF-A0A1D6J1Q9-F1
#
_cell.length_a   1.000
_cell.length_b   1.000
_cell.length_c   1.000
_cell.angle_alpha   90.00
_cell.angle_beta   90.00
_cell.angle_gamma   90.00
#
_symmetry.space_group_name_H-M   'P 1'
#
loop_
_entity.id
_entity.type
_entity.pdbx_description
1 polymer ?
#
loop_
_entity_poly.entity_id
_entity_poly.type
_entity_poly.pdbx_seq_one_letter_code
_entity_poly.pdbx_strand_id
1 'polypeptide(L)'
;MSQQLPTNLVEIMEQRMKLIEQRSAYLQEQINQEIEGLKSLVANDREEKDMCEMAAEELLVAVEEEKRLQHELFRSLLPKDEADEKDCILEVRAANVCDHHSMSLSLILLRYRYEKYAQKNGWKFDVIDIMESAVKGY
;
A
#
# COMPACT_ATOMS: atom_id res chain seq x y z
N MET A 1 10.87 10.65 30.59
CA MET A 1 12.02 11.42 30.06
C MET A 1 12.17 11.04 28.60
N SER A 2 11.74 11.91 27.69
CA SER A 2 11.85 11.72 26.25
C SER A 2 13.32 11.79 25.85
N GLN A 3 13.94 10.66 25.52
CA GLN A 3 15.27 10.64 24.93
C GLN A 3 15.18 11.30 23.54
N GLN A 4 15.69 12.53 23.42
CA GLN A 4 15.94 13.14 22.11
C GLN A 4 16.97 12.26 21.41
N LEU A 5 16.62 11.72 20.24
CA LEU A 5 17.58 11.02 19.38
C LEU A 5 18.75 11.97 19.08
N PRO A 6 20.01 11.46 19.08
CA PRO A 6 21.17 12.30 18.83
C PRO A 6 21.06 12.95 17.44
N THR A 7 21.20 14.28 17.36
CA THR A 7 21.01 15.12 16.17
C THR A 7 21.70 14.58 14.91
N ASN A 8 22.83 13.89 15.08
CA ASN A 8 23.61 13.26 14.01
C ASN A 8 22.86 12.10 13.32
N LEU A 9 22.03 11.35 14.05
CA LEU A 9 21.27 10.23 13.50
C LEU A 9 20.11 10.71 12.61
N VAL A 10 19.42 11.78 13.03
CA VAL A 10 18.32 12.37 12.24
C VAL A 10 18.84 12.91 10.91
N GLU A 11 19.97 13.62 10.93
CA GLU A 11 20.59 14.17 9.72
C GLU A 11 21.07 13.06 8.76
N ILE A 12 21.64 11.96 9.28
CA ILE A 12 21.99 10.78 8.48
C ILE A 12 20.73 10.12 7.88
N MET A 13 19.63 10.04 8.64
CA MET A 13 18.38 9.47 8.16
C MET A 13 17.76 10.33 7.04
N GLU A 14 17.74 11.65 7.17
CA GLU A 14 17.27 12.57 6.13
C GLU A 14 18.10 12.46 4.84
N GLN A 15 19.43 12.38 4.96
CA GLN A 15 20.31 12.20 3.80
C GLN A 15 20.08 10.84 3.12
N ARG A 16 19.90 9.76 3.90
CA ARG A 16 19.57 8.45 3.35
C ARG A 16 18.22 8.44 2.66
N MET A 17 17.20 9.06 3.27
CA MET A 17 15.87 9.20 2.69
C MET A 17 15.95 9.87 1.31
N LYS A 18 16.66 11.00 1.24
CA LYS A 18 16.86 11.76 -0.01
C LYS A 18 17.60 10.95 -1.08
N LEU A 19 18.62 10.17 -0.69
CA LEU A 19 19.36 9.32 -1.62
C LEU A 19 18.47 8.17 -2.16
N ILE A 20 17.64 7.57 -1.30
CA ILE A 20 16.71 6.51 -1.70
C ILE A 20 15.63 7.08 -2.63
N GLU A 21 15.06 8.24 -2.33
CA GLU A 21 14.11 8.94 -3.20
C GLU A 21 14.71 9.22 -4.59
N GLN A 22 15.93 9.76 -4.64
CA GLN A 22 16.61 10.03 -5.91
C GLN A 22 16.88 8.75 -6.70
N ARG A 23 17.35 7.70 -6.03
CA ARG A 23 17.60 6.40 -6.67
C ARG A 23 16.31 5.77 -7.17
N SER A 24 15.21 5.91 -6.43
CA SER A 24 13.91 5.41 -6.85
C SER A 24 13.34 6.13 -8.06
N ALA A 25 13.42 7.46 -8.08
CA ALA A 25 12.98 8.25 -9.22
C ALA A 25 13.75 7.85 -10.48
N TYR A 26 15.06 7.63 -10.34
CA TYR A 26 15.90 7.15 -11.45
C TYR A 26 15.51 5.76 -11.95
N LEU A 27 15.28 4.80 -11.04
CA LEU A 27 14.84 3.45 -11.41
C LEU A 27 13.45 3.46 -12.07
N GLN A 28 12.55 4.30 -11.57
CA GLN A 28 11.20 4.44 -12.12
C GLN A 28 11.22 5.06 -13.52
N GLU A 29 12.10 6.04 -13.76
CA GLU A 29 12.34 6.60 -15.09
C GLU A 29 12.84 5.52 -16.07
N GLN A 30 13.78 4.66 -15.66
CA GLN A 30 14.28 3.57 -16.51
C GLN A 30 13.20 2.55 -16.87
N ILE A 31 12.41 2.12 -15.88
CA ILE A 31 11.31 1.17 -16.12
C ILE A 31 10.24 1.79 -17.02
N ASN A 32 9.92 3.08 -16.84
CA ASN A 32 9.00 3.79 -17.71
C ASN A 32 9.49 3.86 -19.16
N GLN A 33 10.78 4.10 -19.37
CA GLN A 33 11.39 4.10 -20.72
C GLN A 33 11.29 2.71 -21.38
N GLU A 34 11.52 1.65 -20.62
CA GLU A 34 11.40 0.27 -21.09
C GLU A 34 9.95 -0.08 -21.45
N ILE A 35 9.00 0.28 -20.59
CA ILE A 35 7.55 0.15 -20.81
C ILE A 35 7.10 0.94 -22.05
N GLU A 36 7.59 2.16 -22.23
CA GLU A 36 7.25 3.01 -23.37
C GLU A 36 7.80 2.46 -24.69
N GLY A 37 9.01 1.88 -24.66
CA GLY A 37 9.61 1.16 -25.78
C GLY A 37 8.76 -0.05 -26.19
N LEU A 38 8.38 -0.89 -25.21
CA LEU A 38 7.53 -2.06 -25.43
C LEU A 38 6.13 -1.68 -25.94
N LYS A 39 5.51 -0.63 -25.38
CA LYS A 39 4.22 -0.11 -25.88
C LYS A 39 4.30 0.36 -27.33
N SER A 40 5.41 1.01 -27.70
CA SER A 40 5.63 1.48 -29.07
C SER A 40 5.81 0.32 -30.05
N LEU A 41 6.46 -0.76 -29.64
CA LEU A 41 6.58 -2.01 -30.43
C LEU A 41 5.21 -2.67 -30.63
N VAL A 42 4.40 -2.77 -29.56
CA VAL A 42 3.04 -3.34 -29.63
C VAL A 42 2.10 -2.48 -30.49
N ALA A 43 2.26 -1.16 -30.51
CA ALA A 43 1.42 -0.24 -31.28
C ALA A 43 1.79 -0.13 -32.77
N ASN A 44 2.93 -0.69 -33.18
CA ASN A 44 3.36 -0.66 -34.58
C ASN A 44 2.73 -1.84 -35.37
N ASP A 45 1.65 -1.55 -36.11
CA ASP A 45 0.97 -2.48 -37.03
C ASP A 45 1.85 -3.08 -38.16
N ARG A 46 3.12 -2.68 -38.25
CA ARG A 46 4.09 -3.19 -39.24
C ARG A 46 4.88 -4.41 -38.75
N GLU A 47 4.84 -4.70 -37.45
CA GLU A 47 5.54 -5.83 -36.84
C GLU A 47 4.74 -7.13 -37.04
N GLU A 48 5.42 -8.28 -37.09
CA GLU A 48 4.74 -9.58 -37.18
C GLU A 48 3.91 -9.84 -35.91
N LYS A 49 2.73 -10.43 -36.08
CA LYS A 49 1.77 -10.70 -35.00
C LYS A 49 2.39 -11.45 -33.80
N ASP A 50 3.35 -12.33 -34.08
CA ASP A 50 4.10 -13.09 -33.07
C ASP A 50 5.00 -12.19 -32.21
N MET A 51 5.66 -11.19 -32.82
CA MET A 51 6.44 -10.18 -32.08
C MET A 51 5.57 -9.28 -31.21
N CYS A 52 4.40 -8.86 -31.71
CA CYS A 52 3.47 -8.04 -30.91
C CYS A 52 2.90 -8.82 -29.71
N GLU A 53 2.61 -10.11 -29.87
CA GLU A 53 2.12 -10.96 -28.78
C GLU A 53 3.22 -11.17 -27.71
N MET A 54 4.46 -11.44 -28.11
CA MET A 54 5.60 -11.54 -27.19
C MET A 54 5.87 -10.23 -26.45
N ALA A 55 5.87 -9.10 -27.16
CA ALA A 55 6.08 -7.79 -26.54
C ALA A 55 4.96 -7.39 -25.56
N ALA A 56 3.72 -7.81 -25.83
CA ALA A 56 2.59 -7.59 -24.92
C ALA A 56 2.71 -8.42 -23.62
N GLU A 57 3.22 -9.64 -23.72
CA GLU A 57 3.45 -10.52 -22.57
C GLU A 57 4.62 -10.00 -21.71
N GLU A 58 5.73 -9.58 -22.34
CA GLU A 58 6.85 -8.91 -21.65
C GLU A 58 6.42 -7.61 -20.97
N LEU A 59 5.58 -6.81 -21.64
CA LEU A 59 5.03 -5.57 -21.07
C LEU A 59 4.20 -5.85 -19.80
N LEU A 60 3.38 -6.91 -19.80
CA LEU A 60 2.61 -7.31 -18.63
C LEU A 60 3.50 -7.68 -17.44
N VAL A 61 4.54 -8.48 -17.69
CA VAL A 61 5.51 -8.88 -16.67
C VAL A 61 6.27 -7.66 -16.12
N ALA A 62 6.75 -6.77 -17.01
CA ALA A 62 7.47 -5.57 -16.61
C ALA A 62 6.61 -4.64 -15.74
N VAL A 63 5.33 -4.46 -16.09
CA VAL A 63 4.39 -3.64 -15.30
C VAL A 63 4.08 -4.25 -13.93
N GLU A 64 3.97 -5.58 -13.85
CA GLU A 64 3.73 -6.25 -12.56
C GLU A 64 4.97 -6.15 -11.65
N GLU A 65 6.16 -6.32 -12.22
CA GLU A 65 7.42 -6.19 -11.50
C GLU A 65 7.68 -4.75 -11.07
N GLU A 66 7.34 -3.75 -11.89
CA GLU A 66 7.36 -2.34 -11.52
C GLU A 66 6.53 -2.09 -10.26
N LYS A 67 5.29 -2.58 -10.23
CA LYS A 67 4.40 -2.41 -9.06
C LYS A 67 4.95 -3.09 -7.82
N ARG A 68 5.55 -4.28 -7.97
CA ARG A 68 6.18 -5.00 -6.85
C ARG A 68 7.36 -4.22 -6.29
N LEU A 69 8.26 -3.75 -7.15
CA LEU A 69 9.43 -2.97 -6.77
C LEU A 69 9.05 -1.62 -6.15
N GLN A 70 8.03 -0.95 -6.68
CA GLN A 70 7.48 0.27 -6.07
C GLN A 70 6.99 0.02 -4.65
N HIS A 71 6.24 -1.06 -4.41
CA HIS A 71 5.78 -1.39 -3.05
C HIS A 71 6.92 -1.70 -2.08
N GLU A 72 7.93 -2.45 -2.52
CA GLU A 72 9.10 -2.76 -1.68
C GLU A 72 9.93 -1.52 -1.36
N LEU A 73 10.09 -0.64 -2.35
CA LEU A 73 10.74 0.64 -2.17
C LEU A 73 9.99 1.53 -1.18
N PHE A 74 8.66 1.69 -1.34
CA PHE A 74 7.85 2.46 -0.39
C PHE A 74 7.97 1.91 1.04
N ARG A 75 7.99 0.58 1.19
CA ARG A 75 8.22 -0.07 2.49
C ARG A 75 9.61 0.22 3.04
N SER A 76 10.64 0.23 2.19
CA SER A 76 12.03 0.51 2.61
C SER A 76 12.29 1.98 2.90
N LEU A 77 11.50 2.89 2.31
CA LEU A 77 11.57 4.33 2.55
C LEU A 77 10.94 4.71 3.88
N LEU A 78 9.94 3.97 4.35
CA LEU A 78 9.35 4.23 5.66
C LEU A 78 10.40 3.94 6.74
N PRO A 79 10.72 4.92 7.61
CA PRO A 79 11.54 4.64 8.78
C PRO A 79 10.81 3.58 9.60
N LYS A 80 11.52 2.54 10.03
CA LYS A 80 10.96 1.55 10.96
C LYS A 80 10.52 2.28 12.22
N ASP A 81 9.21 2.30 12.46
CA ASP A 81 8.66 2.87 13.69
C ASP A 81 8.71 1.79 14.77
N GLU A 82 9.06 2.15 16.01
CA GLU A 82 8.89 1.25 17.15
C GLU A 82 7.43 0.84 17.34
N ALA A 83 6.48 1.57 16.75
CA ALA A 83 5.07 1.22 16.69
C ALA A 83 4.75 0.11 15.67
N ASP A 84 5.60 -0.15 14.67
CA ASP A 84 5.36 -1.19 13.65
C ASP A 84 5.41 -2.61 14.25
N GLU A 85 6.12 -2.79 15.37
CA GLU A 85 6.25 -4.07 16.08
C GLU A 85 5.18 -4.25 17.18
N LYS A 86 4.34 -3.24 17.45
CA LYS A 86 3.37 -3.26 18.54
C LYS A 86 1.97 -3.63 18.04
N ASP A 87 1.18 -4.24 18.93
CA ASP A 87 -0.24 -4.49 18.68
C ASP A 87 -1.00 -3.17 18.45
N CYS A 88 -1.95 -3.18 17.52
CA CYS A 88 -2.76 -2.01 17.19
C CYS A 88 -4.20 -2.18 17.71
N ILE A 89 -4.79 -1.06 18.15
CA ILE A 89 -6.22 -0.99 18.51
C ILE A 89 -6.95 -0.27 17.37
N LEU A 90 -7.94 -0.93 16.78
CA LEU A 90 -8.80 -0.36 15.75
C LEU A 90 -10.10 0.17 16.38
N GLU A 91 -10.24 1.49 16.48
CA GLU A 91 -11.52 2.13 16.80
C GLU A 91 -12.24 2.54 15.52
N VAL A 92 -13.44 1.99 15.30
CA VAL A 92 -14.28 2.40 14.17
C VAL A 92 -15.41 3.29 14.68
N ARG A 93 -15.41 4.56 14.28
CA ARG A 93 -16.43 5.54 14.68
C ARG A 93 -17.24 6.03 13.49
N ALA A 94 -18.54 6.17 13.72
CA ALA A 94 -19.50 6.73 12.79
C ALA A 94 -19.27 8.26 12.64
N ALA A 95 -19.06 8.75 11.41
CA ALA A 95 -18.76 10.17 11.18
C ALA A 95 -20.01 11.07 11.08
N ASN A 96 -21.10 10.61 10.45
CA ASN A 96 -22.28 11.44 10.14
C ASN A 96 -23.62 10.70 10.27
N VAL A 97 -24.58 11.30 10.97
CA VAL A 97 -25.82 10.69 11.49
C VAL A 97 -27.00 10.89 10.52
N CYS A 98 -26.80 10.87 9.20
CA CYS A 98 -27.90 11.14 8.25
C CYS A 98 -28.69 9.88 7.85
N ASP A 99 -28.04 8.72 7.77
CA ASP A 99 -28.69 7.43 7.54
C ASP A 99 -28.07 6.36 8.46
N HIS A 100 -28.78 6.05 9.55
CA HIS A 100 -28.28 5.18 10.61
C HIS A 100 -28.10 3.73 10.16
N HIS A 101 -28.87 3.26 9.18
CA HIS A 101 -28.82 1.87 8.72
C HIS A 101 -27.64 1.64 7.78
N SER A 102 -27.47 2.52 6.78
CA SER A 102 -26.33 2.44 5.87
C SER A 102 -25.01 2.64 6.61
N MET A 103 -24.98 3.48 7.64
CA MET A 103 -23.77 3.68 8.44
C MET A 103 -23.45 2.46 9.31
N SER A 104 -24.42 1.90 10.05
CA SER A 104 -24.20 0.66 10.83
C SER A 104 -23.70 -0.49 9.94
N LEU A 105 -24.32 -0.71 8.78
CA LEU A 105 -23.87 -1.73 7.82
C LEU A 105 -22.43 -1.49 7.35
N SER A 106 -22.05 -0.22 7.09
CA SER A 106 -20.68 0.11 6.68
C SER A 106 -19.65 -0.15 7.78
N LEU A 107 -19.99 0.12 9.04
CA LEU A 107 -19.14 -0.13 10.20
C LEU A 107 -18.92 -1.63 10.40
N ILE A 108 -19.99 -2.43 10.29
CA ILE A 108 -19.94 -3.90 10.38
C ILE A 108 -19.10 -4.49 9.25
N LEU A 109 -19.31 -4.02 8.01
CA LEU A 109 -18.54 -4.47 6.86
C LEU A 109 -17.06 -4.13 7.03
N LEU A 110 -16.74 -2.95 7.55
CA LEU A 110 -15.37 -2.55 7.82
C LEU A 110 -14.73 -3.48 8.88
N ARG A 111 -15.42 -3.74 9.99
CA ARG A 111 -14.96 -4.70 11.02
C ARG A 111 -14.70 -6.07 10.43
N TYR A 112 -15.66 -6.62 9.69
CA TYR A 112 -15.56 -7.96 9.10
C TYR A 112 -14.40 -8.08 8.10
N ARG A 113 -14.12 -7.01 7.35
CA ARG A 113 -12.96 -6.97 6.45
C ARG A 113 -11.63 -7.04 7.22
N TYR A 114 -11.50 -6.30 8.32
CA TYR A 114 -10.28 -6.32 9.12
C TYR A 114 -10.11 -7.61 9.91
N GLU A 115 -11.21 -8.21 10.39
CA GLU A 115 -11.20 -9.53 11.01
C GLU A 115 -10.67 -10.59 10.03
N LYS A 116 -11.19 -10.62 8.80
CA LYS A 116 -10.68 -11.51 7.73
C LYS A 116 -9.23 -11.23 7.37
N TYR A 117 -8.84 -9.96 7.35
CA TYR A 117 -7.47 -9.57 7.06
C TYR A 117 -6.50 -10.04 8.16
N ALA A 118 -6.87 -9.88 9.42
CA ALA A 118 -6.10 -10.40 10.55
C ALA A 118 -5.95 -11.93 10.47
N GLN A 119 -7.05 -12.66 10.21
CA GLN A 119 -7.02 -14.12 10.03
C GLN A 119 -6.09 -14.54 8.89
N LYS A 120 -6.15 -13.86 7.73
CA LYS A 120 -5.28 -14.14 6.57
C LYS A 120 -3.80 -13.95 6.89
N ASN A 121 -3.47 -12.98 7.74
CA ASN A 121 -2.11 -12.69 8.17
C ASN A 121 -1.69 -13.47 9.43
N GLY A 122 -2.55 -14.35 9.96
CA GLY A 122 -2.28 -15.13 11.17
C GLY A 122 -2.30 -14.32 12.47
N TRP A 123 -2.91 -13.14 12.47
CA TRP A 123 -2.98 -12.25 13.63
C TRP A 123 -4.19 -12.58 14.51
N LYS A 124 -4.02 -12.40 15.83
CA LYS A 124 -5.12 -12.52 16.79
C LYS A 124 -6.00 -11.27 16.69
N PHE A 125 -7.31 -11.47 16.57
CA PHE A 125 -8.29 -10.38 16.53
C PHE A 125 -9.26 -10.55 17.71
N ASP A 126 -9.17 -9.66 18.69
CA ASP A 126 -10.05 -9.64 19.87
C ASP A 126 -10.93 -8.38 19.82
N VAL A 127 -12.26 -8.56 19.97
CA VAL A 127 -13.20 -7.45 20.07
C VAL A 127 -13.29 -7.00 21.53
N ILE A 128 -12.93 -5.75 21.80
CA ILE A 128 -12.88 -5.19 23.16
C ILE A 128 -14.22 -4.60 23.57
N ASP A 129 -14.84 -3.79 22.70
CA ASP A 129 -16.10 -3.11 22.99
C ASP A 129 -16.91 -2.88 21.71
N ILE A 130 -18.24 -2.96 21.83
CA ILE A 130 -19.20 -2.65 20.77
C ILE A 130 -20.29 -1.78 21.39
N MET A 131 -20.35 -0.52 20.97
CA MET A 131 -21.46 0.37 21.33
C MET A 131 -22.60 0.21 20.32
N GLU A 132 -23.66 -0.48 20.72
CA GLU A 132 -24.90 -0.60 19.94
C GLU A 132 -25.76 0.67 20.05
N SER A 133 -26.30 1.15 18.92
CA SER A 133 -27.27 2.25 18.89
C SER A 133 -28.70 1.72 19.12
N ALA A 134 -29.59 2.55 19.69
CA ALA A 134 -30.91 2.18 20.20
C ALA A 134 -31.96 1.67 19.17
N VAL A 135 -31.60 1.53 17.89
CA VAL A 135 -32.49 0.96 16.87
C VAL A 135 -32.09 -0.51 16.70
N LYS A 136 -33.01 -1.42 17.02
CA LYS A 136 -32.83 -2.88 16.99
C LYS A 136 -31.99 -3.34 15.79
N GLY A 137 -30.76 -3.73 16.07
CA GLY A 137 -29.80 -4.23 15.11
C GLY A 137 -28.44 -3.60 15.40
N TYR A 138 -27.43 -4.45 15.58
CA TYR A 138 -26.04 -4.11 15.34
C TYR A 138 -25.90 -3.19 14.12
#